data_AF-A0A927U5Z3-F1
#
_entry.id   AF-A0A927U5Z3-F1
#
_cell.length_a   1.000
_cell.length_b   1.000
_cell.length_c   1.000
_cell.angle_alpha   90.00
_cell.angle_beta   90.00
_cell.angle_gamma   90.00
#
_symmetry.space_group_name_H-M   'P 1'
#
loop_
_entity.id
_entity.type
_entity.pdbx_description
1 polymer ?
#
loop_
_entity_poly.entity_id
_entity_poly.type
_entity_poly.pdbx_seq_one_letter_code
_entity_poly.pdbx_strand_id
1 'polypeptide(L)'
;MSKNNILKRIFALVAILATVILVQFSNEYISEHINHHCDDSDHCPVCSVIIQCENNIKTLSTGLILVVAAVIAFSFIAVEIANFDYQSVQTTLVSQKVRLDS
;
A
#
# COMPACT_ATOMS: atom_id res chain seq x y z
N MET A 1 -14.51 -19.37 -14.92
CA MET A 1 -14.69 -18.05 -14.27
C MET A 1 -15.45 -17.15 -15.23
N SER A 2 -16.66 -16.68 -14.90
CA SER A 2 -17.51 -15.90 -15.83
C SER A 2 -16.80 -14.62 -16.29
N LYS A 3 -16.81 -14.34 -17.60
CA LYS A 3 -16.16 -13.18 -18.24
C LYS A 3 -16.54 -11.85 -17.58
N ASN A 4 -17.76 -11.76 -17.04
CA ASN A 4 -18.27 -10.60 -16.30
C ASN A 4 -17.54 -10.35 -14.98
N ASN A 5 -17.04 -11.39 -14.30
CA ASN A 5 -16.31 -11.23 -13.04
C ASN A 5 -14.89 -10.68 -13.26
N ILE A 6 -14.28 -11.02 -14.40
CA ILE A 6 -12.96 -10.49 -14.79
C ILE A 6 -13.07 -9.00 -15.11
N LEU A 7 -14.07 -8.58 -15.89
CA LEU A 7 -14.30 -7.17 -16.19
C LEU A 7 -14.55 -6.34 -14.93
N LYS A 8 -15.39 -6.83 -14.01
CA LYS A 8 -15.62 -6.16 -12.71
C LYS A 8 -14.32 -6.01 -11.91
N ARG A 9 -13.45 -7.02 -11.91
CA ARG A 9 -12.15 -6.97 -11.23
C ARG A 9 -11.21 -5.96 -11.86
N ILE A 10 -11.19 -5.86 -13.20
CA ILE A 10 -10.40 -4.86 -13.92
C ILE A 10 -10.90 -3.46 -13.58
N PHE A 11 -12.21 -3.22 -13.64
CA PHE A 11 -12.79 -1.92 -13.26
C PHE A 11 -12.46 -1.55 -11.81
N ALA A 12 -12.54 -2.50 -10.88
CA ALA A 12 -12.17 -2.28 -9.49
C ALA A 12 -10.68 -1.90 -9.37
N LEU A 13 -9.79 -2.62 -10.05
CA LEU A 13 -8.35 -2.31 -10.04
C LEU A 13 -8.05 -0.93 -10.63
N VAL A 14 -8.68 -0.58 -11.76
CA VAL A 14 -8.53 0.74 -12.39
C VAL A 14 -9.04 1.84 -11.46
N ALA A 15 -10.17 1.63 -10.80
CA ALA A 15 -10.70 2.59 -9.83
C ALA A 15 -9.76 2.80 -8.64
N ILE A 16 -9.18 1.72 -8.09
CA ILE A 16 -8.19 1.81 -7.00
C ILE A 16 -6.92 2.54 -7.47
N LEU A 17 -6.41 2.23 -8.66
CA LEU A 17 -5.24 2.92 -9.20
C LEU A 17 -5.53 4.41 -9.43
N ALA A 18 -6.70 4.75 -9.96
CA ALA A 18 -7.11 6.13 -10.16
C ALA A 18 -7.19 6.90 -8.83
N THR A 19 -7.73 6.31 -7.76
CA THR A 19 -7.80 6.98 -6.45
C THR A 19 -6.42 7.19 -5.83
N VAL A 20 -5.50 6.21 -5.97
CA VAL A 20 -4.10 6.37 -5.53
C VAL A 20 -3.43 7.53 -6.27
N ILE A 21 -3.56 7.57 -7.59
CA ILE A 21 -2.97 8.62 -8.43
C ILE A 21 -3.55 9.99 -8.05
N LEU A 22 -4.87 10.10 -7.86
CA LEU A 22 -5.53 11.35 -7.46
C LEU A 22 -5.05 11.87 -6.11
N VAL A 23 -4.86 10.99 -5.12
CA VAL A 23 -4.34 11.36 -3.80
C VAL A 23 -2.90 11.88 -3.92
N GLN A 24 -2.07 11.23 -4.73
CA GLN A 24 -0.68 11.68 -4.94
C GLN A 24 -0.61 13.03 -5.64
N PHE A 25 -1.37 13.24 -6.73
CA PHE A 25 -1.44 14.55 -7.38
C PHE A 25 -1.98 15.64 -6.46
N SER A 26 -2.96 15.31 -5.60
CA SER A 26 -3.48 16.26 -4.61
C SER A 26 -2.39 16.69 -3.62
N ASN A 27 -1.56 15.75 -3.18
CA ASN A 27 -0.47 16.03 -2.25
C ASN A 27 0.65 16.88 -2.90
N GLU A 28 1.05 16.53 -4.13
CA GLU A 28 2.02 17.30 -4.92
C GLU A 28 1.53 18.73 -5.18
N TYR A 29 0.26 18.88 -5.58
CA TYR A 29 -0.35 20.18 -5.84
C TYR A 29 -0.34 21.08 -4.59
N ILE A 30 -0.73 20.53 -3.43
CA ILE A 30 -0.66 21.23 -2.16
C ILE A 30 0.78 21.62 -1.83
N SER A 31 1.74 20.71 -2.00
CA SER A 31 3.15 20.98 -1.69
C SER A 31 3.73 22.11 -2.53
N GLU A 32 3.41 22.17 -3.82
CA GLU A 32 3.88 23.23 -4.71
C GLU A 32 3.22 24.58 -4.39
N HIS A 33 1.94 24.57 -4.00
CA HIS A 33 1.14 25.78 -3.81
C HIS A 33 0.98 26.19 -2.34
N ILE A 34 1.62 25.52 -1.38
CA ILE A 34 1.48 25.84 0.06
C ILE A 34 1.96 27.26 0.41
N ASN A 35 2.93 27.79 -0.35
CA ASN A 35 3.51 29.11 -0.14
C ASN A 35 2.96 30.17 -1.10
N HIS A 36 1.80 29.93 -1.74
CA HIS A 36 1.21 30.94 -2.62
C HIS A 36 0.82 32.18 -1.81
N HIS A 37 1.09 33.36 -2.36
CA HIS A 37 0.63 34.61 -1.77
C HIS A 37 -0.88 34.72 -2.05
N CYS A 38 -1.68 34.63 -1.01
CA CYS A 38 -3.13 34.77 -1.11
C CYS A 38 -3.49 36.22 -0.75
N ASP A 39 -3.73 37.04 -1.78
CA ASP A 39 -4.13 38.44 -1.61
C ASP A 39 -5.62 38.60 -1.29
N ASP A 40 -6.46 37.60 -1.61
CA ASP A 40 -7.89 37.61 -1.28
C ASP A 40 -8.42 36.17 -1.08
N SER A 41 -8.82 35.86 0.16
CA SER A 41 -9.18 34.50 0.61
C SER A 41 -10.43 33.94 -0.06
N ASP A 42 -11.36 34.80 -0.49
CA ASP A 42 -12.69 34.40 -0.99
C ASP A 42 -12.73 34.10 -2.50
N HIS A 43 -11.78 34.63 -3.27
CA HIS A 43 -11.74 34.46 -4.74
C HIS A 43 -10.42 33.89 -5.27
N CYS A 44 -9.57 33.33 -4.41
CA CYS A 44 -8.34 32.68 -4.87
C CYS A 44 -8.66 31.29 -5.47
N PRO A 45 -8.43 31.06 -6.79
CA PRO A 45 -8.68 29.77 -7.41
C PRO A 45 -7.73 28.68 -6.89
N VAL A 46 -6.56 29.05 -6.35
CA VAL A 46 -5.62 28.10 -5.76
C VAL A 46 -6.16 27.56 -4.43
N CYS A 47 -6.73 28.44 -3.58
CA CYS A 47 -7.33 28.04 -2.31
C CYS A 47 -8.49 27.07 -2.48
N SER A 48 -9.37 27.29 -3.48
CA SER A 48 -10.51 26.40 -3.72
C SER A 48 -10.07 25.00 -4.14
N VAL A 49 -9.04 24.90 -4.98
CA VAL A 49 -8.46 23.62 -5.40
C VAL A 49 -7.75 22.93 -4.23
N ILE A 50 -7.02 23.67 -3.38
CA ILE A 50 -6.40 23.12 -2.16
C ILE A 50 -7.46 22.51 -1.23
N ILE A 51 -8.57 23.21 -0.98
CA ILE A 51 -9.68 22.69 -0.15
C ILE A 51 -10.27 21.41 -0.76
N GLN A 52 -10.42 21.36 -2.08
CA GLN A 52 -10.89 20.16 -2.77
C GLN A 52 -9.89 19.01 -2.64
N CYS A 53 -8.60 19.26 -2.81
CA CYS A 53 -7.53 18.29 -2.61
C CYS A 53 -7.50 17.76 -1.17
N GLU A 54 -7.63 18.62 -0.17
CA GLU A 54 -7.72 18.19 1.23
C GLU A 54 -8.91 17.26 1.49
N ASN A 55 -10.09 17.60 0.96
CA ASN A 55 -11.27 16.76 1.11
C ASN A 55 -11.08 15.41 0.43
N ASN A 56 -10.50 15.39 -0.78
CA ASN A 56 -10.18 14.15 -1.47
C ASN A 56 -9.20 13.28 -0.66
N ILE A 57 -8.15 13.88 -0.10
CA ILE A 57 -7.20 13.16 0.76
C ILE A 57 -7.90 12.63 2.00
N LYS A 58 -8.70 13.44 2.72
CA LYS A 58 -9.43 13.01 3.92
C LYS A 58 -10.38 11.84 3.64
N THR A 59 -11.15 11.91 2.57
CA THR A 59 -12.12 10.87 2.20
C THR A 59 -11.45 9.60 1.67
N LEU A 60 -10.41 9.71 0.84
CA LEU A 60 -9.79 8.55 0.19
C LEU A 60 -8.71 7.89 1.05
N SER A 61 -8.00 8.66 1.90
CA SER A 61 -6.92 8.15 2.75
C SER A 61 -7.40 7.08 3.71
N THR A 62 -8.57 7.27 4.33
CA THR A 62 -9.15 6.29 5.27
C THR A 62 -9.34 4.91 4.65
N GLY A 63 -9.74 4.83 3.38
CA GLY A 63 -9.84 3.55 2.65
C GLY A 63 -8.49 3.01 2.18
N LEU A 64 -7.54 3.90 1.86
CA LEU A 64 -6.20 3.53 1.37
C LEU A 64 -5.28 2.98 2.46
N ILE A 65 -5.42 3.42 3.72
CA ILE A 65 -4.57 2.99 4.84
C ILE A 65 -4.54 1.47 4.98
N LEU A 66 -5.69 0.80 4.87
CA LEU A 66 -5.78 -0.67 4.95
C LEU A 66 -5.04 -1.35 3.79
N VAL A 67 -5.14 -0.79 2.58
CA VAL A 67 -4.47 -1.31 1.39
C VAL A 67 -2.96 -1.16 1.53
N VAL A 68 -2.49 0.01 1.97
CA VAL A 68 -1.06 0.28 2.20
C VAL A 68 -0.51 -0.63 3.30
N ALA A 69 -1.22 -0.77 4.41
CA ALA A 69 -0.82 -1.66 5.49
C ALA A 69 -0.73 -3.13 5.03
N ALA A 70 -1.69 -3.59 4.23
CA ALA A 70 -1.67 -4.93 3.66
C ALA A 70 -0.49 -5.14 2.71
N VAL A 71 -0.17 -4.15 1.85
CA VAL A 71 0.98 -4.21 0.94
C VAL A 71 2.30 -4.28 1.73
N ILE A 72 2.46 -3.46 2.77
CA ILE A 72 3.65 -3.48 3.63
C ILE A 72 3.78 -4.80 4.38
N ALA A 73 2.69 -5.32 4.95
CA ALA A 73 2.71 -6.61 5.65
C ALA A 73 3.08 -7.75 4.69
N PHE A 74 2.50 -7.75 3.48
CA PHE A 74 2.79 -8.77 2.47
C PHE A 74 4.24 -8.68 1.97
N SER A 75 4.77 -7.48 1.75
CA SER A 75 6.16 -7.31 1.34
C SER A 75 7.12 -7.76 2.43
N PHE A 76 6.84 -7.46 3.69
CA PHE A 76 7.64 -7.91 4.82
C PHE A 76 7.67 -9.45 4.92
N ILE A 77 6.51 -10.10 4.87
CA ILE A 77 6.42 -11.57 4.87
C ILE A 77 7.16 -12.17 3.67
N ALA A 78 7.01 -11.60 2.47
CA ALA A 78 7.71 -12.08 1.29
C ALA A 78 9.24 -11.99 1.42
N VAL A 79 9.75 -10.91 2.01
CA VAL A 79 11.17 -10.72 2.31
C VAL A 79 11.66 -11.74 3.34
N GLU A 80 10.92 -11.96 4.42
CA GLU A 80 11.25 -12.97 5.44
C GLU A 80 11.31 -14.36 4.83
N ILE A 81 10.34 -14.75 4.02
CA ILE A 81 10.34 -16.05 3.31
C ILE A 81 11.53 -16.16 2.35
N ALA A 82 11.83 -15.10 1.60
CA ALA A 82 12.95 -15.11 0.65
C ALA A 82 14.31 -15.24 1.34
N ASN A 83 14.45 -14.72 2.56
CA ASN A 83 15.67 -14.81 3.36
C ASN A 83 15.65 -15.98 4.36
N PHE A 84 14.58 -16.77 4.39
CA PHE A 84 14.48 -17.92 5.28
C PHE A 84 15.36 -19.05 4.77
N ASP A 85 16.54 -19.23 5.37
CA ASP A 85 17.35 -20.42 5.19
C ASP A 85 16.95 -21.50 6.20
N TYR A 86 16.36 -22.58 5.70
CA TYR A 86 15.99 -23.72 6.52
C TYR A 86 17.21 -24.60 6.77
N GLN A 87 17.84 -24.42 7.94
CA GLN A 87 18.85 -25.36 8.45
C GLN A 87 18.13 -26.55 9.09
N SER A 88 17.98 -27.64 8.34
CA SER A 88 17.53 -28.92 8.90
C SER A 88 18.55 -29.40 9.93
N VAL A 89 18.17 -29.43 11.21
CA VAL A 89 18.96 -30.14 12.22
C VAL A 89 18.76 -31.64 11.98
N GLN A 90 19.48 -32.17 10.99
CA GLN A 90 19.54 -33.61 10.73
C GLN A 90 20.28 -34.26 11.90
N THR A 91 19.58 -34.49 13.01
CA THR A 91 20.12 -35.27 14.11
C THR A 91 20.19 -36.71 13.64
N THR A 92 21.37 -37.17 13.25
CA THR A 92 21.59 -38.59 13.01
C THR A 92 21.42 -39.35 14.33
N LEU A 93 21.02 -40.62 14.30
CA LEU A 93 21.01 -41.49 15.48
C LEU A 93 22.38 -41.51 16.20
N VAL A 94 23.46 -41.29 15.43
CA VAL A 94 24.83 -41.12 15.92
C VAL A 94 25.01 -39.80 16.68
N SER A 95 24.53 -38.67 16.15
CA SER A 95 24.53 -37.36 16.83
C SER A 95 23.68 -37.38 18.11
N GLN A 96 22.63 -38.20 18.13
CA GLN A 96 21.72 -38.36 19.25
C GLN A 96 22.18 -39.40 20.28
N LYS A 97 23.33 -40.05 20.06
CA LYS A 97 23.89 -41.15 20.87
C LYS A 97 22.86 -42.24 21.21
N VAL A 98 21.93 -42.51 20.31
CA VAL A 98 21.01 -43.65 20.47
C VAL A 98 21.83 -44.93 20.27
N ARG A 99 21.79 -45.83 21.25
CA ARG A 99 22.42 -47.15 21.11
C ARG A 99 21.65 -47.93 20.04
N LEU A 100 22.38 -48.42 19.03
CA LEU A 100 21.88 -49.40 18.08
C LEU A 100 22.23 -50.77 18.65
N ASP A 101 21.40 -51.26 19.55
CA ASP A 101 21.36 -52.67 19.91
C ASP A 101 20.41 -53.41 18.97
N SER A 102 20.88 -54.58 18.51
CA SER A 102 20.14 -55.56 17.71
C SER A 102 19.88 -56.81 18.54
#